data_AF-A0A383V683-F1
#
_entry.id   AF-A0A383V683-F1
#
_cell.length_a   1.000
_cell.length_b   1.000
_cell.length_c   1.000
_cell.angle_alpha   90.00
_cell.angle_beta   90.00
_cell.angle_gamma   90.00
#
_symmetry.space_group_name_H-M   'P 1'
#
loop_
_entity.id
_entity.type
_entity.pdbx_description
1 polymer ?
#
loop_
_entity_poly.entity_id
_entity_poly.type
_entity_poly.pdbx_seq_one_letter_code
_entity_poly.pdbx_strand_id
1 'polypeptide(L)'
;MPAGKICHSSRSKPARFSAVQSPAANFNKGASIHPTNSSLHAATLKKQCNARPCLVTCQPAPWAAEPCLANATDAAFVADAAAANTQLMEAFPDSFQELSSLPGPTEDLSALLHPLTHQQHHFNHSSAPAQPLPGPGSAAAAAAAAAAGDTSLHNRPGLNGLTVGGTSGLATGCFSVSATMPVHYTVQEVSGIFEPHNKALLRGVVPGSFPFALGPEPAVTTGLRRLVVIDSNVGRIYGQQIRAYFAHHGVEAQLLPLPTCEENKHFGLVEQIAEAIEGFKINRRSDPIIAIGGGVCLDVAGLAANLYRRNTAIIKVPTTVMAVVDASVGIKTAVNFGDKKNKLGTYCPPLGVLCDVSLLTTLDARHISNGAAEMLKMACIKDAPLFELLEGNAQQLVASKFQSPAGAAAIRRSIQGMLEELEYNLWEAHLARLVDYGHTISPELEMAALRSPSMLLHGEAVAIDMALTTELAWGRGLLSDEQRGRVLGLLRCLRLPLWHEACSVKLFMKGLEDMTRTRDGLQRTPLMNGIGAAVFVDDISEQEMAAAATRLAGYAAEHGCVAAAEAVAKMKSSLAVKGAVAAR
;
A
#
# COMPACT_ATOMS: atom_id res chain seq x y z
N MET A 1 33.13 -24.06 15.92
CA MET A 1 32.73 -25.19 16.79
C MET A 1 32.64 -24.69 18.23
N PRO A 2 31.44 -24.64 18.84
CA PRO A 2 31.29 -24.40 20.28
C PRO A 2 31.00 -25.71 21.03
N ALA A 3 31.62 -25.88 22.19
CA ALA A 3 31.30 -26.92 23.15
C ALA A 3 30.09 -26.52 23.99
N GLY A 4 29.14 -27.45 24.11
CA GLY A 4 27.83 -27.21 24.72
C GLY A 4 27.81 -27.17 26.25
N LYS A 5 26.68 -26.70 26.78
CA LYS A 5 26.10 -27.18 28.03
C LYS A 5 24.59 -27.28 27.88
N ILE A 6 24.12 -28.51 28.10
CA ILE A 6 22.73 -28.91 28.26
C ILE A 6 22.34 -28.61 29.71
N CYS A 7 21.12 -28.11 29.94
CA CYS A 7 20.42 -28.37 31.21
C CYS A 7 18.92 -28.50 30.97
N HIS A 8 18.35 -29.60 31.46
CA HIS A 8 16.95 -29.97 31.40
C HIS A 8 16.14 -29.40 32.57
N SER A 9 14.90 -29.02 32.25
CA SER A 9 13.64 -29.16 33.02
C SER A 9 13.54 -28.70 34.49
N SER A 10 12.52 -27.90 34.78
CA SER A 10 11.43 -28.37 35.67
C SER A 10 10.20 -27.45 35.61
N ARG A 11 9.03 -28.10 35.66
CA ARG A 11 7.68 -27.53 35.78
C ARG A 11 7.49 -26.90 37.16
N SER A 12 6.82 -25.76 37.26
CA SER A 12 5.93 -25.45 38.38
C SER A 12 4.94 -24.30 38.06
N LYS A 13 3.65 -24.64 38.10
CA LYS A 13 2.48 -23.80 38.43
C LYS A 13 1.51 -24.76 39.16
N PRO A 14 0.53 -24.31 39.98
CA PRO A 14 0.05 -22.94 40.17
C PRO A 14 -0.16 -22.52 41.65
N ALA A 15 -0.33 -21.22 41.90
CA ALA A 15 -0.96 -20.72 43.12
C ALA A 15 -2.33 -20.13 42.79
N ARG A 16 -3.36 -20.71 43.41
CA ARG A 16 -4.75 -20.23 43.46
C ARG A 16 -4.82 -19.00 44.37
N PHE A 17 -5.60 -18.00 43.98
CA PHE A 17 -6.24 -17.12 44.95
C PHE A 17 -7.75 -17.05 44.67
N SER A 18 -8.48 -17.05 45.77
CA SER A 18 -9.88 -17.37 45.97
C SER A 18 -10.83 -16.22 45.69
N ALA A 19 -12.04 -16.60 45.31
CA ALA A 19 -13.24 -15.77 45.30
C ALA A 19 -13.53 -15.16 46.68
N VAL A 20 -14.10 -13.95 46.68
CA VAL A 20 -14.88 -13.41 47.79
C VAL A 20 -16.22 -12.92 47.23
N GLN A 21 -17.29 -13.38 47.88
CA GLN A 21 -18.69 -13.14 47.62
C GLN A 21 -19.13 -11.71 48.00
N SER A 22 -20.21 -11.25 47.35
CA SER A 22 -21.00 -10.05 47.70
C SER A 22 -21.55 -10.05 49.13
N PRO A 23 -22.14 -8.93 49.57
CA PRO A 23 -23.61 -8.93 49.59
C PRO A 23 -24.27 -7.63 49.12
N ALA A 24 -25.51 -7.77 48.69
CA ALA A 24 -26.46 -6.73 48.35
C ALA A 24 -27.00 -6.00 49.60
N ALA A 25 -27.45 -4.75 49.43
CA ALA A 25 -28.48 -4.15 50.26
C ALA A 25 -29.29 -3.09 49.48
N ASN A 26 -30.61 -3.29 49.51
CA ASN A 26 -31.69 -2.40 49.06
C ASN A 26 -31.67 -1.04 49.77
N PHE A 27 -32.15 0.02 49.10
CA PHE A 27 -33.12 0.95 49.70
C PHE A 27 -33.96 1.65 48.61
N ASN A 28 -35.18 1.98 49.01
CA ASN A 28 -36.39 2.21 48.23
C ASN A 28 -36.88 3.67 48.38
N LYS A 29 -37.83 4.10 47.52
CA LYS A 29 -38.65 5.35 47.51
C LYS A 29 -37.97 6.59 46.89
N GLY A 30 -38.61 7.40 46.05
CA GLY A 30 -39.99 7.50 45.55
C GLY A 30 -40.19 8.87 44.88
N ALA A 31 -41.40 9.10 44.34
CA ALA A 31 -41.99 10.35 43.86
C ALA A 31 -41.98 10.64 42.34
N SER A 32 -43.17 10.43 41.80
CA SER A 32 -43.84 11.04 40.66
C SER A 32 -43.75 12.57 40.59
N ILE A 33 -43.88 13.15 39.38
CA ILE A 33 -44.96 14.08 38.96
C ILE A 33 -44.72 14.56 37.50
N HIS A 34 -45.75 14.42 36.65
CA HIS A 34 -45.94 15.04 35.33
C HIS A 34 -46.35 16.52 35.46
N PRO A 35 -46.21 17.37 34.41
CA PRO A 35 -47.32 17.62 33.47
C PRO A 35 -46.83 17.73 32.00
N THR A 36 -47.42 17.08 30.99
CA THR A 36 -48.67 17.35 30.22
C THR A 36 -48.73 18.67 29.41
N ASN A 37 -48.78 18.46 28.09
CA ASN A 37 -49.63 19.04 27.03
C ASN A 37 -49.50 20.50 26.55
N SER A 38 -49.35 20.61 25.22
CA SER A 38 -50.25 21.26 24.22
C SER A 38 -49.41 21.82 23.05
N SER A 39 -49.42 21.31 21.81
CA SER A 39 -50.44 21.20 20.74
C SER A 39 -50.39 22.36 19.71
N LEU A 40 -50.62 22.01 18.43
CA LEU A 40 -51.06 22.84 17.26
C LEU A 40 -49.91 23.45 16.41
N HIS A 41 -49.82 23.41 15.07
CA HIS A 41 -50.63 23.03 13.88
C HIS A 41 -49.61 22.73 12.74
N ALA A 42 -49.61 21.58 12.05
CA ALA A 42 -50.32 21.25 10.79
C ALA A 42 -50.18 22.25 9.61
N ALA A 43 -49.47 21.85 8.54
CA ALA A 43 -49.90 22.07 7.15
C ALA A 43 -49.20 21.09 6.17
N THR A 44 -50.05 20.29 5.53
CA THR A 44 -49.85 19.22 4.55
C THR A 44 -49.59 19.77 3.14
N LEU A 45 -48.80 19.05 2.31
CA LEU A 45 -49.11 18.90 0.88
C LEU A 45 -48.65 17.53 0.36
N LYS A 46 -49.64 16.67 0.12
CA LYS A 46 -49.57 15.41 -0.63
C LYS A 46 -49.57 15.71 -2.13
N LYS A 47 -48.82 14.94 -2.92
CA LYS A 47 -49.30 14.41 -4.20
C LYS A 47 -48.81 12.97 -4.38
N GLN A 48 -49.77 12.04 -4.41
CA GLN A 48 -49.63 10.66 -4.86
C GLN A 48 -49.74 10.61 -6.38
N CYS A 49 -49.05 9.65 -7.01
CA CYS A 49 -49.68 8.78 -8.02
C CYS A 49 -48.93 7.45 -8.13
N ASN A 50 -49.69 6.35 -8.01
CA ASN A 50 -49.30 4.96 -8.20
C ASN A 50 -49.49 4.57 -9.68
N ALA A 51 -48.62 3.72 -10.24
CA ALA A 51 -48.99 2.54 -11.05
C ALA A 51 -47.78 1.66 -11.46
N ARG A 52 -47.78 0.43 -10.92
CA ARG A 52 -47.35 -0.93 -11.35
C ARG A 52 -46.63 -1.22 -12.72
N PRO A 53 -46.05 -2.44 -12.88
CA PRO A 53 -44.69 -2.67 -13.40
C PRO A 53 -44.60 -3.04 -14.89
N CYS A 54 -43.46 -2.75 -15.51
CA CYS A 54 -43.08 -3.29 -16.82
C CYS A 54 -41.75 -4.07 -16.72
N LEU A 55 -41.83 -5.37 -16.98
CA LEU A 55 -40.73 -6.23 -17.42
C LEU A 55 -40.38 -5.86 -18.86
N VAL A 56 -39.20 -5.30 -19.13
CA VAL A 56 -38.48 -5.47 -20.41
C VAL A 56 -36.98 -5.35 -20.16
N THR A 57 -36.25 -6.37 -20.61
CA THR A 57 -34.80 -6.50 -20.73
C THR A 57 -34.20 -5.51 -21.74
N CYS A 58 -33.14 -4.77 -21.39
CA CYS A 58 -32.26 -4.12 -22.38
C CYS A 58 -30.78 -4.17 -21.98
N GLN A 59 -29.97 -4.62 -22.93
CA GLN A 59 -28.51 -4.73 -22.94
C GLN A 59 -27.80 -3.36 -23.02
N PRO A 60 -26.50 -3.26 -22.68
CA PRO A 60 -25.75 -2.01 -22.80
C PRO A 60 -25.24 -1.78 -24.23
N ALA A 61 -25.40 -0.55 -24.74
CA ALA A 61 -24.79 -0.09 -26.00
C ALA A 61 -23.79 1.05 -25.72
N PRO A 62 -22.74 1.18 -26.54
CA PRO A 62 -21.55 1.97 -26.25
C PRO A 62 -21.67 3.41 -26.80
N TRP A 63 -21.07 4.38 -26.11
CA TRP A 63 -20.94 5.74 -26.63
C TRP A 63 -19.62 5.88 -27.40
N ALA A 64 -19.76 6.02 -28.71
CA ALA A 64 -18.72 6.51 -29.60
C ALA A 64 -18.81 8.05 -29.68
N ALA A 65 -17.65 8.68 -29.81
CA ALA A 65 -17.48 10.10 -30.04
C ALA A 65 -17.94 10.53 -31.43
N GLU A 66 -18.51 11.73 -31.55
CA GLU A 66 -18.25 12.64 -32.68
C GLU A 66 -18.37 14.12 -32.23
N PRO A 67 -17.65 15.06 -32.88
CA PRO A 67 -17.36 16.39 -32.36
C PRO A 67 -18.27 17.48 -32.95
N CYS A 68 -18.59 18.51 -32.16
CA CYS A 68 -19.19 19.74 -32.67
C CYS A 68 -18.09 20.72 -33.11
N LEU A 69 -18.00 20.96 -34.41
CA LEU A 69 -17.28 22.06 -35.04
C LEU A 69 -18.21 23.28 -35.17
N ALA A 70 -17.76 24.44 -34.66
CA ALA A 70 -18.15 25.76 -35.15
C ALA A 70 -17.07 26.82 -34.82
N ASN A 71 -16.17 27.01 -35.79
CA ASN A 71 -15.35 28.17 -36.18
C ASN A 71 -15.27 29.42 -35.25
N ALA A 72 -14.04 29.87 -34.94
CA ALA A 72 -13.35 30.94 -35.71
C ALA A 72 -11.92 31.24 -35.19
N THR A 73 -10.97 31.23 -36.13
CA THR A 73 -9.74 32.06 -36.23
C THR A 73 -8.75 32.12 -35.05
N ASP A 74 -7.63 31.39 -35.16
CA ASP A 74 -6.29 32.01 -35.28
C ASP A 74 -5.23 30.98 -35.66
N ALA A 75 -4.61 31.19 -36.82
CA ALA A 75 -3.59 30.33 -37.41
C ALA A 75 -2.22 30.99 -37.23
N ALA A 76 -1.49 30.60 -36.17
CA ALA A 76 -0.04 30.74 -36.07
C ALA A 76 0.47 30.11 -34.76
N PHE A 77 0.71 28.79 -34.69
CA PHE A 77 1.62 28.21 -33.68
C PHE A 77 2.03 26.73 -33.89
N VAL A 78 2.04 26.21 -35.13
CA VAL A 78 2.51 24.82 -35.40
C VAL A 78 3.53 24.78 -36.55
N ALA A 79 4.52 25.67 -36.51
CA ALA A 79 5.64 25.65 -37.46
C ALA A 79 7.02 25.86 -36.82
N ASP A 80 7.16 25.74 -35.49
CA ASP A 80 8.42 26.08 -34.79
C ASP A 80 9.00 24.95 -33.90
N ALA A 81 8.47 23.72 -34.01
CA ALA A 81 8.98 22.57 -33.25
C ALA A 81 9.84 21.59 -34.07
N ALA A 82 10.03 21.83 -35.37
CA ALA A 82 10.81 20.96 -36.26
C ALA A 82 12.17 21.53 -36.69
N ALA A 83 12.52 22.76 -36.28
CA ALA A 83 13.77 23.43 -36.67
C ALA A 83 14.86 23.47 -35.57
N ALA A 84 14.55 23.06 -34.32
CA ALA A 84 15.49 23.15 -33.21
C ALA A 84 16.38 21.91 -33.01
N ASN A 85 16.20 20.84 -33.79
CA ASN A 85 16.94 19.58 -33.61
C ASN A 85 18.09 19.36 -34.62
N THR A 86 18.49 20.42 -35.34
CA THR A 86 19.58 20.36 -36.35
C THR A 86 20.62 21.47 -36.16
N GLN A 87 20.77 22.00 -34.95
CA GLN A 87 21.82 22.97 -34.60
C GLN A 87 22.47 22.65 -33.24
N LEU A 88 22.97 21.42 -33.06
CA LEU A 88 23.83 21.06 -31.92
C LEU A 88 24.89 19.99 -32.31
N MET A 89 25.36 20.02 -33.57
CA MET A 89 26.44 19.13 -34.08
C MET A 89 27.52 19.90 -34.88
N GLU A 90 27.63 21.21 -34.68
CA GLU A 90 28.72 22.04 -35.24
C GLU A 90 29.19 23.07 -34.22
N ALA A 91 29.98 22.65 -33.23
CA ALA A 91 30.94 23.51 -32.53
C ALA A 91 31.89 22.64 -31.70
N PHE A 92 33.20 22.88 -31.87
CA PHE A 92 34.36 22.36 -31.12
C PHE A 92 35.03 21.07 -31.66
N PRO A 93 35.99 21.21 -32.59
CA PRO A 93 37.03 20.22 -32.85
C PRO A 93 38.23 20.40 -31.90
N ASP A 94 39.06 19.36 -31.83
CA ASP A 94 40.43 19.30 -31.26
C ASP A 94 40.58 19.06 -29.76
N SER A 95 40.77 17.78 -29.39
CA SER A 95 42.03 17.29 -28.79
C SER A 95 41.91 15.81 -28.43
N PHE A 96 42.71 14.95 -29.06
CA PHE A 96 43.37 13.76 -28.46
C PHE A 96 44.12 13.00 -29.57
N GLN A 97 45.24 13.57 -30.01
CA GLN A 97 46.38 12.83 -30.54
C GLN A 97 47.45 12.87 -29.47
N GLU A 98 47.69 11.74 -28.81
CA GLU A 98 48.98 11.30 -28.27
C GLU A 98 48.72 10.13 -27.32
N LEU A 99 49.10 8.92 -27.76
CA LEU A 99 49.74 7.88 -26.96
C LEU A 99 49.83 6.61 -27.83
N SER A 100 50.74 6.67 -28.79
CA SER A 100 51.24 5.52 -29.54
C SER A 100 52.74 5.44 -29.33
N SER A 101 53.20 4.71 -28.31
CA SER A 101 54.60 4.29 -28.20
C SER A 101 54.81 3.09 -27.25
N LEU A 102 54.75 1.88 -27.84
CA LEU A 102 55.55 0.66 -27.56
C LEU A 102 55.29 -0.14 -26.24
N PRO A 103 55.78 -1.39 -26.11
CA PRO A 103 55.35 -2.63 -26.77
C PRO A 103 54.94 -3.74 -25.76
N GLY A 104 54.24 -4.79 -26.23
CA GLY A 104 53.88 -5.97 -25.41
C GLY A 104 55.10 -6.84 -24.98
N PRO A 105 54.89 -7.81 -24.08
CA PRO A 105 54.62 -9.17 -24.58
C PRO A 105 53.57 -9.98 -23.78
N THR A 106 52.75 -10.70 -24.56
CA THR A 106 52.25 -12.08 -24.40
C THR A 106 52.04 -12.66 -22.98
N GLU A 107 50.78 -12.90 -22.62
CA GLU A 107 50.28 -14.24 -22.30
C GLU A 107 48.73 -14.26 -22.30
N ASP A 108 48.19 -15.44 -22.55
CA ASP A 108 46.85 -15.79 -23.04
C ASP A 108 45.70 -15.42 -22.08
N LEU A 109 44.88 -14.44 -22.48
CA LEU A 109 43.60 -14.06 -21.84
C LEU A 109 42.44 -14.31 -22.81
N SER A 110 42.34 -15.52 -23.36
CA SER A 110 41.19 -15.97 -24.17
C SER A 110 39.90 -16.26 -23.35
N ALA A 111 39.79 -15.75 -22.13
CA ALA A 111 38.59 -15.87 -21.30
C ALA A 111 38.31 -14.60 -20.52
N LEU A 112 38.01 -13.50 -21.21
CA LEU A 112 37.17 -12.39 -20.73
C LEU A 112 36.98 -11.36 -21.85
N LEU A 113 35.71 -11.13 -22.21
CA LEU A 113 35.16 -9.96 -22.93
C LEU A 113 35.30 -9.93 -24.47
N HIS A 114 34.15 -10.02 -25.14
CA HIS A 114 33.82 -9.17 -26.30
C HIS A 114 32.28 -9.00 -26.37
N PRO A 115 31.76 -7.97 -27.07
CA PRO A 115 30.94 -6.95 -26.44
C PRO A 115 29.62 -6.71 -27.18
N LEU A 116 28.76 -5.94 -26.51
CA LEU A 116 27.66 -5.20 -27.10
C LEU A 116 28.19 -4.22 -28.15
N THR A 117 27.80 -4.40 -29.42
CA THR A 117 27.41 -3.33 -30.37
C THR A 117 27.08 -3.94 -31.73
N HIS A 118 25.78 -4.01 -32.05
CA HIS A 118 25.18 -3.70 -33.35
C HIS A 118 23.77 -4.31 -33.37
N GLN A 119 22.74 -3.47 -33.19
CA GLN A 119 21.55 -3.59 -34.02
C GLN A 119 20.87 -2.23 -34.10
N GLN A 120 20.97 -1.65 -35.29
CA GLN A 120 20.27 -0.45 -35.71
C GLN A 120 18.75 -0.69 -35.65
N HIS A 121 18.05 0.31 -35.13
CA HIS A 121 16.60 0.39 -35.13
C HIS A 121 16.06 0.44 -36.56
N HIS A 122 15.40 -0.63 -36.99
CA HIS A 122 14.36 -0.55 -38.01
C HIS A 122 13.00 -0.54 -37.32
N PHE A 123 12.38 0.65 -37.28
CA PHE A 123 10.95 0.78 -37.04
C PHE A 123 10.21 0.17 -38.23
N ASN A 124 9.54 -0.96 -38.02
CA ASN A 124 8.55 -1.47 -38.94
C ASN A 124 7.20 -1.43 -38.24
N HIS A 125 6.31 -0.57 -38.72
CA HIS A 125 4.90 -0.61 -38.37
C HIS A 125 4.31 -1.96 -38.80
N SER A 126 4.01 -2.82 -37.82
CA SER A 126 3.13 -3.97 -37.99
C SER A 126 1.98 -3.82 -37.01
N SER A 127 0.82 -3.48 -37.58
CA SER A 127 -0.49 -3.53 -36.96
C SER A 127 -0.84 -4.97 -36.55
N ALA A 128 -0.70 -5.29 -35.27
CA ALA A 128 -1.37 -6.44 -34.66
C ALA A 128 -2.76 -6.02 -34.18
N PRO A 129 -3.84 -6.79 -34.43
CA PRO A 129 -5.18 -6.40 -34.03
C PRO A 129 -5.31 -6.50 -32.51
N ALA A 130 -6.02 -5.55 -31.92
CA ALA A 130 -6.43 -5.57 -30.53
C ALA A 130 -7.18 -6.88 -30.21
N GLN A 131 -6.69 -7.63 -29.23
CA GLN A 131 -7.42 -8.75 -28.65
C GLN A 131 -8.65 -8.19 -27.91
N PRO A 132 -9.85 -8.76 -28.10
CA PRO A 132 -11.03 -8.28 -27.40
C PRO A 132 -10.95 -8.65 -25.91
N LEU A 133 -11.39 -7.72 -25.05
CA LEU A 133 -11.58 -7.95 -23.62
C LEU A 133 -12.42 -9.23 -23.40
N PRO A 134 -12.04 -10.11 -22.46
CA PRO A 134 -12.82 -11.32 -22.21
C PRO A 134 -14.18 -10.93 -21.63
N GLY A 135 -15.24 -11.35 -22.32
CA GLY A 135 -16.61 -11.22 -21.84
C GLY A 135 -16.87 -12.02 -20.55
N PRO A 136 -18.05 -11.84 -19.92
CA PRO A 136 -18.38 -12.35 -18.58
C PRO A 136 -18.42 -13.88 -18.42
N GLY A 137 -17.98 -14.66 -19.42
CA GLY A 137 -17.86 -16.12 -19.40
C GLY A 137 -16.47 -16.67 -19.02
N SER A 138 -15.43 -15.83 -18.87
CA SER A 138 -14.06 -16.31 -18.62
C SER A 138 -13.85 -16.89 -17.21
N ALA A 139 -14.62 -16.45 -16.22
CA ALA A 139 -14.58 -17.01 -14.85
C ALA A 139 -15.11 -18.45 -14.79
N ALA A 140 -16.08 -18.80 -15.64
CA ALA A 140 -16.62 -20.16 -15.73
C ALA A 140 -15.65 -21.13 -16.43
N ALA A 141 -14.88 -20.65 -17.41
CA ALA A 141 -13.88 -21.46 -18.12
C ALA A 141 -12.66 -21.78 -17.24
N ALA A 142 -12.21 -20.85 -16.41
CA ALA A 142 -11.15 -21.10 -15.42
C ALA A 142 -11.60 -22.09 -14.32
N ALA A 143 -12.87 -22.02 -13.91
CA ALA A 143 -13.45 -22.99 -12.98
C ALA A 143 -13.61 -24.39 -13.60
N ALA A 144 -13.92 -24.49 -14.90
CA ALA A 144 -14.04 -25.76 -15.61
C ALA A 144 -12.68 -26.48 -15.79
N ALA A 145 -11.59 -25.74 -16.01
CA ALA A 145 -10.24 -26.32 -16.07
C ALA A 145 -9.76 -26.85 -14.71
N ALA A 146 -10.17 -26.22 -13.59
CA ALA A 146 -9.90 -26.71 -12.24
C ALA A 146 -10.76 -27.94 -11.85
N ALA A 147 -11.95 -28.07 -12.43
CA ALA A 147 -12.86 -29.20 -12.21
C ALA A 147 -12.50 -30.46 -13.03
N ALA A 148 -11.64 -30.34 -14.04
CA ALA A 148 -11.13 -31.47 -14.83
C ALA A 148 -9.91 -32.17 -14.21
N GLY A 149 -9.63 -31.92 -12.93
CA GLY A 149 -8.62 -32.65 -12.17
C GLY A 149 -9.10 -34.08 -11.93
N ASP A 150 -8.53 -35.02 -12.66
CA ASP A 150 -8.62 -36.46 -12.41
C ASP A 150 -8.55 -36.75 -10.89
N THR A 151 -9.69 -37.17 -10.34
CA THR A 151 -9.86 -37.53 -8.92
C THR A 151 -9.37 -38.93 -8.61
N SER A 152 -8.66 -39.61 -9.53
CA SER A 152 -8.03 -40.88 -9.23
C SER A 152 -6.87 -40.64 -8.25
N LEU A 153 -7.10 -40.97 -6.98
CA LEU A 153 -6.09 -41.13 -5.93
C LEU A 153 -5.24 -42.36 -6.24
N HIS A 154 -4.53 -42.31 -7.36
CA HIS A 154 -3.51 -43.28 -7.69
C HIS A 154 -2.16 -42.58 -7.56
N ASN A 155 -1.20 -43.24 -6.92
CA ASN A 155 0.20 -42.88 -7.12
C ASN A 155 0.41 -42.76 -8.62
N ARG A 156 1.02 -41.65 -9.08
CA ARG A 156 1.54 -41.61 -10.45
C ARG A 156 2.40 -42.87 -10.62
N PRO A 157 2.07 -43.80 -11.53
CA PRO A 157 2.74 -45.09 -11.57
C PRO A 157 4.24 -44.88 -11.87
N GLY A 158 5.12 -45.40 -11.00
CA GLY A 158 6.58 -45.33 -11.11
C GLY A 158 7.18 -43.91 -11.21
N LEU A 159 8.48 -43.85 -11.58
CA LEU A 159 9.08 -42.69 -12.26
C LEU A 159 8.57 -42.59 -13.73
N ASN A 160 7.39 -43.12 -14.06
CA ASN A 160 7.04 -43.51 -15.42
C ASN A 160 6.21 -42.43 -16.14
N GLY A 161 6.94 -41.39 -16.52
CA GLY A 161 6.64 -40.49 -17.64
C GLY A 161 7.90 -40.29 -18.49
N LEU A 162 8.75 -41.33 -18.55
CA LEU A 162 10.01 -41.33 -19.30
C LEU A 162 9.68 -41.32 -20.80
N THR A 163 9.37 -40.14 -21.34
CA THR A 163 9.69 -39.86 -22.73
C THR A 163 11.21 -40.01 -22.90
N VAL A 164 11.69 -40.28 -24.11
CA VAL A 164 13.13 -40.45 -24.39
C VAL A 164 13.98 -39.24 -23.94
N GLY A 165 13.36 -38.09 -23.63
CA GLY A 165 14.01 -36.90 -23.04
C GLY A 165 13.96 -36.77 -21.50
N GLY A 166 13.22 -37.62 -20.80
CA GLY A 166 13.01 -37.55 -19.34
C GLY A 166 14.10 -38.20 -18.47
N THR A 167 15.06 -38.89 -19.08
CA THR A 167 16.21 -39.52 -18.40
C THR A 167 17.46 -38.62 -18.39
N SER A 168 17.44 -37.46 -19.05
CA SER A 168 18.60 -36.57 -19.10
C SER A 168 19.07 -36.18 -17.70
N GLY A 169 18.16 -35.91 -16.76
CA GLY A 169 18.52 -35.64 -15.36
C GLY A 169 19.04 -36.86 -14.60
N LEU A 170 18.59 -38.06 -14.95
CA LEU A 170 19.15 -39.30 -14.41
C LEU A 170 20.56 -39.59 -14.95
N ALA A 171 20.84 -39.17 -16.19
CA ALA A 171 22.15 -39.34 -16.84
C ALA A 171 23.15 -38.23 -16.50
N THR A 172 22.68 -36.98 -16.33
CA THR A 172 23.51 -35.79 -16.05
C THR A 172 23.55 -35.43 -14.57
N GLY A 173 22.64 -35.98 -13.75
CA GLY A 173 22.39 -35.50 -12.38
C GLY A 173 21.68 -34.14 -12.32
N CYS A 174 21.27 -33.55 -13.44
CA CYS A 174 20.68 -32.21 -13.51
C CYS A 174 19.15 -32.28 -13.69
N PHE A 175 18.41 -31.77 -12.72
CA PHE A 175 16.95 -31.75 -12.74
C PHE A 175 16.45 -30.30 -12.71
N SER A 176 15.48 -29.98 -13.56
CA SER A 176 14.83 -28.66 -13.59
C SER A 176 13.34 -28.80 -13.33
N VAL A 177 12.78 -27.88 -12.56
CA VAL A 177 11.36 -27.78 -12.26
C VAL A 177 10.88 -26.38 -12.63
N SER A 178 9.81 -26.31 -13.42
CA SER A 178 9.11 -25.08 -13.73
C SER A 178 7.64 -25.24 -13.36
N ALA A 179 7.09 -24.26 -12.66
CA ALA A 179 5.70 -24.22 -12.24
C ALA A 179 5.18 -22.78 -12.29
N THR A 180 3.89 -22.63 -12.62
CA THR A 180 3.20 -21.34 -12.65
C THR A 180 2.11 -21.32 -11.60
N MET A 181 1.98 -20.21 -10.86
CA MET A 181 0.93 -20.02 -9.87
C MET A 181 0.18 -18.71 -10.18
N PRO A 182 -1.04 -18.76 -10.74
CA PRO A 182 -1.80 -17.55 -11.06
C PRO A 182 -2.29 -16.87 -9.76
N VAL A 183 -2.21 -15.54 -9.69
CA VAL A 183 -2.73 -14.78 -8.54
C VAL A 183 -3.95 -13.98 -8.95
N HIS A 184 -5.04 -14.10 -8.19
CA HIS A 184 -6.25 -13.31 -8.38
C HIS A 184 -6.84 -12.97 -7.01
N TYR A 185 -7.14 -11.70 -6.78
CA TYR A 185 -7.87 -11.21 -5.62
C TYR A 185 -8.73 -10.02 -6.01
N THR A 186 -9.68 -9.68 -5.15
CA THR A 186 -10.63 -8.58 -5.42
C THR A 186 -10.46 -7.47 -4.39
N VAL A 187 -10.55 -6.21 -4.82
CA VAL A 187 -10.74 -5.06 -3.94
C VAL A 187 -12.13 -4.52 -4.20
N GLN A 188 -13.01 -4.62 -3.20
CA GLN A 188 -14.43 -4.37 -3.37
C GLN A 188 -14.93 -3.33 -2.37
N GLU A 189 -15.57 -2.28 -2.89
CA GLU A 189 -16.38 -1.39 -2.06
C GLU A 189 -17.63 -2.09 -1.55
N VAL A 190 -17.89 -1.92 -0.26
CA VAL A 190 -19.06 -2.46 0.45
C VAL A 190 -19.62 -1.38 1.36
N SER A 191 -20.89 -1.51 1.75
CA SER A 191 -21.53 -0.55 2.67
C SER A 191 -22.23 -1.31 3.78
N GLY A 192 -22.05 -0.86 5.02
CA GLY A 192 -22.61 -1.50 6.19
C GLY A 192 -22.10 -2.93 6.34
N ILE A 193 -20.77 -3.12 6.35
CA ILE A 193 -20.14 -4.45 6.32
C ILE A 193 -20.47 -5.32 7.56
N PHE A 194 -20.95 -4.70 8.63
CA PHE A 194 -21.44 -5.38 9.84
C PHE A 194 -22.97 -5.40 9.95
N GLU A 195 -23.69 -4.93 8.92
CA GLU A 195 -25.14 -4.98 8.89
C GLU A 195 -25.63 -6.38 8.48
N PRO A 196 -26.68 -6.94 9.13
CA PRO A 196 -27.16 -8.30 8.88
C PRO A 196 -27.53 -8.64 7.43
N HIS A 197 -27.84 -7.64 6.60
CA HIS A 197 -28.20 -7.86 5.20
C HIS A 197 -26.97 -7.95 4.27
N ASN A 198 -25.81 -7.45 4.69
CA ASN A 198 -24.59 -7.49 3.90
C ASN A 198 -23.83 -8.78 4.20
N LYS A 199 -23.84 -9.76 3.29
CA LYS A 199 -23.22 -11.07 3.52
C LYS A 199 -21.76 -11.16 3.08
N ALA A 200 -21.11 -10.04 2.74
CA ALA A 200 -19.76 -10.06 2.19
C ALA A 200 -18.73 -10.71 3.14
N LEU A 201 -18.85 -10.54 4.46
CA LEU A 201 -17.98 -11.21 5.45
C LEU A 201 -18.21 -12.73 5.56
N LEU A 202 -19.33 -13.24 5.04
CA LEU A 202 -19.63 -14.68 5.07
C LEU A 202 -18.96 -15.42 3.92
N ARG A 203 -18.50 -14.71 2.89
CA ARG A 203 -17.80 -15.29 1.74
C ARG A 203 -16.57 -16.07 2.21
N GLY A 204 -16.30 -17.18 1.53
CA GLY A 204 -15.23 -18.12 1.88
C GLY A 204 -14.34 -18.40 0.67
N VAL A 205 -13.56 -19.48 0.77
CA VAL A 205 -12.79 -20.00 -0.37
C VAL A 205 -13.71 -20.79 -1.29
N VAL A 206 -13.59 -20.61 -2.61
CA VAL A 206 -14.22 -21.53 -3.59
C VAL A 206 -13.71 -22.96 -3.35
N PRO A 207 -14.59 -23.95 -3.13
CA PRO A 207 -14.17 -25.34 -2.92
C PRO A 207 -13.29 -25.86 -4.05
N GLY A 208 -12.18 -26.51 -3.71
CA GLY A 208 -11.23 -27.05 -4.69
C GLY A 208 -10.34 -26.00 -5.37
N SER A 209 -10.57 -24.70 -5.17
CA SER A 209 -9.72 -23.67 -5.78
C SER A 209 -8.30 -23.69 -5.20
N PHE A 210 -7.32 -23.76 -6.09
CA PHE A 210 -5.94 -23.44 -5.80
C PHE A 210 -5.31 -22.83 -7.06
N PRO A 211 -4.77 -21.61 -7.00
CA PRO A 211 -4.73 -20.70 -5.84
C PRO A 211 -6.11 -20.30 -5.33
N PHE A 212 -6.18 -19.85 -4.08
CA PHE A 212 -7.47 -19.60 -3.43
C PHE A 212 -8.24 -18.48 -4.12
N ALA A 213 -9.53 -18.70 -4.38
CA ALA A 213 -10.43 -17.69 -4.93
C ALA A 213 -11.55 -17.35 -3.95
N LEU A 214 -11.96 -16.08 -3.89
CA LEU A 214 -13.08 -15.64 -3.07
C LEU A 214 -14.40 -16.13 -3.67
N GLY A 215 -15.11 -16.97 -2.93
CA GLY A 215 -16.40 -17.52 -3.34
C GLY A 215 -17.54 -16.51 -3.32
N PRO A 216 -18.71 -16.88 -3.87
CA PRO A 216 -19.93 -16.08 -3.76
C PRO A 216 -20.43 -16.04 -2.30
N GLU A 217 -21.49 -15.28 -2.06
CA GLU A 217 -22.19 -15.34 -0.79
C GLU A 217 -22.71 -16.77 -0.54
N PRO A 218 -22.50 -17.34 0.66
CA PRO A 218 -22.91 -18.70 0.94
C PRO A 218 -24.44 -18.81 1.03
N ALA A 219 -25.00 -19.82 0.36
CA ALA A 219 -26.42 -20.16 0.48
C ALA A 219 -26.78 -20.72 1.87
N VAL A 220 -25.81 -21.38 2.52
CA VAL A 220 -25.95 -21.96 3.87
C VAL A 220 -24.83 -21.41 4.75
N THR A 221 -25.21 -20.81 5.88
CA THR A 221 -24.28 -20.17 6.82
C THR A 221 -24.02 -21.02 8.06
N THR A 222 -24.89 -22.00 8.35
CA THR A 222 -24.75 -22.91 9.49
C THR A 222 -23.49 -23.76 9.35
N GLY A 223 -22.67 -23.78 10.41
CA GLY A 223 -21.41 -24.54 10.44
C GLY A 223 -20.21 -23.78 9.88
N LEU A 224 -20.38 -22.55 9.39
CA LEU A 224 -19.24 -21.68 9.07
C LEU A 224 -18.51 -21.28 10.35
N ARG A 225 -17.18 -21.24 10.26
CA ARG A 225 -16.29 -20.83 11.35
C ARG A 225 -15.43 -19.66 10.90
N ARG A 226 -15.28 -18.63 11.73
CA ARG A 226 -14.50 -17.43 11.41
C ARG A 226 -13.59 -17.02 12.58
N LEU A 227 -12.28 -17.10 12.36
CA LEU A 227 -11.32 -16.40 13.23
C LEU A 227 -11.19 -14.96 12.73
N VAL A 228 -11.49 -14.01 13.60
CA VAL A 228 -11.45 -12.58 13.30
C VAL A 228 -10.31 -11.95 14.09
N VAL A 229 -9.20 -11.65 13.42
CA VAL A 229 -8.12 -10.85 13.98
C VAL A 229 -8.51 -9.39 13.85
N ILE A 230 -8.59 -8.66 14.96
CA ILE A 230 -9.13 -7.30 14.99
C ILE A 230 -8.22 -6.37 15.80
N ASP A 231 -8.02 -5.14 15.31
CA ASP A 231 -7.39 -4.10 16.12
C ASP A 231 -8.20 -3.83 17.40
N SER A 232 -7.56 -3.64 18.54
CA SER A 232 -8.23 -3.53 19.84
C SER A 232 -9.15 -2.30 19.94
N ASN A 233 -8.80 -1.19 19.30
CA ASN A 233 -9.66 0.00 19.26
C ASN A 233 -10.89 -0.25 18.37
N VAL A 234 -10.70 -0.88 17.21
CA VAL A 234 -11.81 -1.29 16.34
C VAL A 234 -12.70 -2.30 17.08
N GLY A 235 -12.13 -3.27 17.79
CA GLY A 235 -12.85 -4.25 18.60
C GLY A 235 -13.65 -3.61 19.74
N ARG A 236 -13.15 -2.53 20.34
CA ARG A 236 -13.88 -1.75 21.34
C ARG A 236 -15.08 -1.01 20.74
N ILE A 237 -14.95 -0.48 19.54
CA ILE A 237 -16.01 0.30 18.87
C ILE A 237 -17.06 -0.61 18.22
N TYR A 238 -16.63 -1.59 17.43
CA TYR A 238 -17.50 -2.40 16.57
C TYR A 238 -17.65 -3.86 17.04
N GLY A 239 -16.93 -4.30 18.07
CA GLY A 239 -16.91 -5.72 18.46
C GLY A 239 -18.27 -6.28 18.86
N GLN A 240 -19.15 -5.47 19.45
CA GLN A 240 -20.53 -5.89 19.74
C GLN A 240 -21.34 -6.08 18.46
N GLN A 241 -21.24 -5.16 17.50
CA GLN A 241 -21.91 -5.24 16.21
C GLN A 241 -21.44 -6.46 15.41
N ILE A 242 -20.13 -6.71 15.38
CA ILE A 242 -19.53 -7.88 14.71
C ILE A 242 -20.00 -9.19 15.34
N ARG A 243 -20.04 -9.28 16.67
CA ARG A 243 -20.58 -10.47 17.36
C ARG A 243 -22.06 -10.69 17.04
N ALA A 244 -22.86 -9.61 17.04
CA ALA A 244 -24.28 -9.68 16.68
C ALA A 244 -24.49 -10.10 15.23
N TYR A 245 -23.65 -9.61 14.31
CA TYR A 245 -23.65 -9.99 12.89
C TYR A 245 -23.41 -11.51 12.71
N PHE A 246 -22.34 -12.05 13.29
CA PHE A 246 -22.06 -13.49 13.16
C PHE A 246 -23.12 -14.36 13.87
N ALA A 247 -23.64 -13.91 15.02
CA ALA A 247 -24.72 -14.60 15.71
C ALA A 247 -26.01 -14.62 14.88
N HIS A 248 -26.36 -13.52 14.21
CA HIS A 248 -27.52 -13.43 13.32
C HIS A 248 -27.44 -14.46 12.19
N HIS A 249 -26.25 -14.71 11.65
CA HIS A 249 -26.02 -15.69 10.58
C HIS A 249 -25.74 -17.12 11.07
N GLY A 250 -25.73 -17.37 12.39
CA GLY A 250 -25.42 -18.69 12.95
C GLY A 250 -23.99 -19.16 12.66
N VAL A 251 -23.05 -18.22 12.58
CA VAL A 251 -21.62 -18.47 12.34
C VAL A 251 -20.87 -18.57 13.67
N GLU A 252 -20.06 -19.62 13.85
CA GLU A 252 -19.15 -19.71 14.99
C GLU A 252 -17.98 -18.76 14.75
N ALA A 253 -17.93 -17.65 15.49
CA ALA A 253 -16.88 -16.64 15.34
C ALA A 253 -16.08 -16.44 16.63
N GLN A 254 -14.75 -16.44 16.51
CA GLN A 254 -13.84 -16.03 17.58
C GLN A 254 -13.19 -14.71 17.19
N LEU A 255 -13.37 -13.68 18.02
CA LEU A 255 -12.66 -12.40 17.87
C LEU A 255 -11.37 -12.44 18.70
N LEU A 256 -10.25 -12.12 18.06
CA LEU A 256 -8.93 -11.94 18.66
C LEU A 256 -8.56 -10.45 18.57
N PRO A 257 -8.87 -9.64 19.59
CA PRO A 257 -8.42 -8.25 19.66
C PRO A 257 -6.92 -8.17 19.95
N LEU A 258 -6.17 -7.43 19.12
CA LEU A 258 -4.74 -7.18 19.30
C LEU A 258 -4.46 -5.68 19.39
N PRO A 259 -3.56 -5.21 20.26
CA PRO A 259 -3.31 -3.78 20.48
C PRO A 259 -2.44 -3.16 19.38
N THR A 260 -2.81 -3.26 18.11
CA THR A 260 -1.88 -3.02 17.00
C THR A 260 -1.41 -1.56 16.86
N CYS A 261 -0.10 -1.34 16.98
CA CYS A 261 0.58 -0.07 16.73
C CYS A 261 1.99 -0.32 16.17
N GLU A 262 2.66 0.71 15.66
CA GLU A 262 3.98 0.51 15.02
C GLU A 262 5.04 0.04 16.05
N GLU A 263 4.91 0.44 17.31
CA GLU A 263 5.80 0.05 18.43
C GLU A 263 5.75 -1.45 18.73
N ASN A 264 4.60 -2.10 18.50
CA ASN A 264 4.43 -3.53 18.74
C ASN A 264 4.26 -4.36 17.48
N LYS A 265 4.54 -3.77 16.31
CA LYS A 265 4.59 -4.45 15.01
C LYS A 265 5.80 -5.39 14.93
N HIS A 266 5.80 -6.43 15.75
CA HIS A 266 6.89 -7.39 15.90
C HIS A 266 6.38 -8.83 15.77
N PHE A 267 7.31 -9.78 15.60
CA PHE A 267 6.98 -11.19 15.34
C PHE A 267 6.12 -11.84 16.44
N GLY A 268 6.21 -11.40 17.70
CA GLY A 268 5.36 -11.92 18.79
C GLY A 268 3.84 -11.76 18.56
N LEU A 269 3.38 -10.76 17.79
CA LEU A 269 1.95 -10.70 17.42
C LEU A 269 1.57 -11.77 16.38
N VAL A 270 2.51 -12.14 15.49
CA VAL A 270 2.34 -13.22 14.52
C VAL A 270 2.16 -14.56 15.25
N GLU A 271 2.96 -14.78 16.29
CA GLU A 271 2.88 -15.97 17.15
C GLU A 271 1.52 -16.07 17.87
N GLN A 272 1.04 -14.97 18.45
CA GLN A 272 -0.29 -14.93 19.10
C GLN A 272 -1.42 -15.28 18.14
N ILE A 273 -1.35 -14.82 16.88
CA ILE A 273 -2.33 -15.18 15.85
C ILE A 273 -2.22 -16.68 15.53
N ALA A 274 -1.01 -17.22 15.39
CA ALA A 274 -0.82 -18.65 15.13
C ALA A 274 -1.37 -19.54 16.26
N GLU A 275 -1.19 -19.14 17.52
CA GLU A 275 -1.78 -19.80 18.69
C GLU A 275 -3.32 -19.77 18.64
N ALA A 276 -3.91 -18.62 18.27
CA ALA A 276 -5.35 -18.49 18.13
C ALA A 276 -5.90 -19.35 16.98
N ILE A 277 -5.18 -19.44 15.86
CA ILE A 277 -5.52 -20.32 14.74
C ILE A 277 -5.56 -21.79 15.19
N GLU A 278 -4.53 -22.24 15.92
CA GLU A 278 -4.45 -23.62 16.42
C GLU A 278 -5.54 -23.92 17.45
N GLY A 279 -5.78 -22.99 18.39
CA GLY A 279 -6.81 -23.11 19.41
C GLY A 279 -8.23 -23.16 18.83
N PHE A 280 -8.51 -22.33 17.83
CA PHE A 280 -9.82 -22.29 17.16
C PHE A 280 -10.02 -23.42 16.15
N LYS A 281 -8.93 -24.04 15.66
CA LYS A 281 -8.96 -25.18 14.72
C LYS A 281 -9.64 -24.87 13.38
N ILE A 282 -9.25 -23.77 12.73
CA ILE A 282 -9.77 -23.47 11.38
C ILE A 282 -9.32 -24.53 10.35
N ASN A 283 -10.18 -24.79 9.37
CA ASN A 283 -9.83 -25.67 8.26
C ASN A 283 -8.90 -24.97 7.28
N ARG A 284 -7.97 -25.74 6.69
CA ARG A 284 -6.90 -25.19 5.85
C ARG A 284 -7.39 -24.44 4.60
N ARG A 285 -8.49 -24.90 3.98
CA ARG A 285 -8.92 -24.44 2.65
C ARG A 285 -10.36 -23.94 2.58
N SER A 286 -11.09 -23.90 3.69
CA SER A 286 -12.50 -23.47 3.70
C SER A 286 -12.77 -22.30 4.64
N ASP A 287 -11.94 -22.12 5.67
CA ASP A 287 -12.14 -21.12 6.72
C ASP A 287 -11.07 -20.03 6.60
N PRO A 288 -11.34 -18.92 5.88
CA PRO A 288 -10.40 -17.82 5.85
C PRO A 288 -10.33 -17.11 7.20
N ILE A 289 -9.15 -16.57 7.52
CA ILE A 289 -8.98 -15.58 8.57
C ILE A 289 -9.59 -14.27 8.08
N ILE A 290 -10.29 -13.55 8.94
CA ILE A 290 -10.75 -12.19 8.65
C ILE A 290 -9.88 -11.22 9.47
N ALA A 291 -9.17 -10.31 8.81
CA ALA A 291 -8.40 -9.27 9.47
C ALA A 291 -9.12 -7.92 9.35
N ILE A 292 -9.41 -7.28 10.49
CA ILE A 292 -10.17 -6.03 10.57
C ILE A 292 -9.34 -4.99 11.33
N GLY A 293 -8.81 -3.98 10.64
CA GLY A 293 -7.95 -2.98 11.29
C GLY A 293 -7.26 -2.02 10.34
N GLY A 294 -6.30 -1.27 10.87
CA GLY A 294 -5.39 -0.44 10.07
C GLY A 294 -4.23 -1.26 9.48
N GLY A 295 -3.28 -0.59 8.84
CA GLY A 295 -2.16 -1.24 8.14
C GLY A 295 -1.36 -2.21 9.01
N VAL A 296 -1.06 -1.85 10.27
CA VAL A 296 -0.34 -2.73 11.21
C VAL A 296 -1.09 -4.05 11.43
N CYS A 297 -2.38 -4.00 11.74
CA CYS A 297 -3.20 -5.19 11.94
C CYS A 297 -3.24 -6.08 10.68
N LEU A 298 -3.40 -5.46 9.51
CA LEU A 298 -3.49 -6.19 8.25
C LEU A 298 -2.15 -6.85 7.86
N ASP A 299 -1.04 -6.17 8.10
CA ASP A 299 0.30 -6.71 7.84
C ASP A 299 0.62 -7.90 8.74
N VAL A 300 0.40 -7.76 10.05
CA VAL A 300 0.68 -8.83 11.02
C VAL A 300 -0.23 -10.04 10.78
N ALA A 301 -1.52 -9.81 10.55
CA ALA A 301 -2.47 -10.88 10.25
C ALA A 301 -2.18 -11.56 8.92
N GLY A 302 -1.80 -10.79 7.89
CA GLY A 302 -1.39 -11.32 6.59
C GLY A 302 -0.13 -12.18 6.68
N LEU A 303 0.88 -11.73 7.42
CA LEU A 303 2.11 -12.50 7.64
C LEU A 303 1.81 -13.81 8.39
N ALA A 304 1.00 -13.75 9.45
CA ALA A 304 0.57 -14.93 10.19
C ALA A 304 -0.19 -15.94 9.31
N ALA A 305 -1.13 -15.44 8.48
CA ALA A 305 -1.89 -16.26 7.55
C ALA A 305 -0.99 -16.94 6.52
N ASN A 306 -0.01 -16.23 5.97
CA ASN A 306 0.92 -16.76 4.99
C ASN A 306 1.85 -17.84 5.57
N LEU A 307 2.33 -17.65 6.79
CA LEU A 307 3.20 -18.61 7.49
C LEU A 307 2.42 -19.84 7.98
N TYR A 308 1.21 -19.67 8.50
CA TYR A 308 0.43 -20.77 9.06
C TYR A 308 0.03 -21.77 7.97
N ARG A 309 0.46 -23.04 8.14
CA ARG A 309 0.32 -24.13 7.15
C ARG A 309 0.81 -23.76 5.74
N ARG A 310 1.79 -22.84 5.68
CA ARG A 310 2.48 -22.33 4.48
C ARG A 310 1.59 -21.60 3.45
N ASN A 311 0.34 -21.32 3.80
CA ASN A 311 -0.62 -20.45 3.10
C ASN A 311 -2.04 -20.74 3.65
N THR A 312 -2.54 -19.86 4.49
CA THR A 312 -3.94 -19.84 4.95
C THR A 312 -4.65 -18.63 4.35
N ALA A 313 -5.85 -18.85 3.82
CA ALA A 313 -6.61 -17.80 3.15
C ALA A 313 -6.99 -16.67 4.13
N ILE A 314 -6.97 -15.43 3.65
CA ILE A 314 -7.27 -14.23 4.44
C ILE A 314 -8.20 -13.28 3.69
N ILE A 315 -9.15 -12.68 4.39
CA ILE A 315 -9.96 -11.55 3.93
C ILE A 315 -9.52 -10.32 4.72
N LYS A 316 -9.24 -9.20 4.04
CA LYS A 316 -8.86 -7.93 4.69
C LYS A 316 -10.06 -6.98 4.72
N VAL A 317 -10.28 -6.33 5.86
CA VAL A 317 -11.30 -5.29 6.06
C VAL A 317 -10.57 -4.05 6.61
N PRO A 318 -10.09 -3.15 5.73
CA PRO A 318 -9.38 -1.95 6.15
C PRO A 318 -10.31 -0.97 6.88
N THR A 319 -9.81 -0.38 7.96
CA THR A 319 -10.57 0.57 8.81
C THR A 319 -9.90 1.94 8.93
N THR A 320 -8.77 2.15 8.25
CA THR A 320 -8.07 3.43 8.16
C THR A 320 -7.93 3.86 6.70
N VAL A 321 -7.87 5.18 6.44
CA VAL A 321 -7.67 5.71 5.07
C VAL A 321 -6.41 5.09 4.46
N MET A 322 -5.31 5.07 5.22
CA MET A 322 -4.03 4.43 4.87
C MET A 322 -4.21 2.97 4.42
N ALA A 323 -4.97 2.18 5.17
CA ALA A 323 -5.19 0.79 4.84
C ALA A 323 -6.06 0.65 3.58
N VAL A 324 -7.08 1.49 3.41
CA VAL A 324 -8.01 1.44 2.28
C VAL A 324 -7.28 1.69 0.95
N VAL A 325 -6.35 2.64 0.90
CA VAL A 325 -5.71 3.04 -0.37
C VAL A 325 -4.34 2.40 -0.63
N ASP A 326 -3.72 1.78 0.38
CA ASP A 326 -2.37 1.21 0.26
C ASP A 326 -2.27 -0.19 0.89
N ALA A 327 -2.18 -0.28 2.22
CA ALA A 327 -1.75 -1.51 2.90
C ALA A 327 -2.67 -2.73 2.69
N SER A 328 -3.96 -2.51 2.40
CA SER A 328 -4.88 -3.61 2.08
C SER A 328 -4.88 -3.98 0.60
N VAL A 329 -4.61 -3.02 -0.29
CA VAL A 329 -4.58 -3.17 -1.75
C VAL A 329 -3.36 -4.00 -2.15
N GLY A 330 -2.21 -3.71 -1.54
CA GLY A 330 -1.00 -4.50 -1.73
C GLY A 330 -1.06 -5.90 -1.12
N ILE A 331 -0.14 -6.75 -1.57
CA ILE A 331 0.05 -8.10 -1.05
C ILE A 331 1.22 -8.21 -0.08
N LYS A 332 1.98 -7.13 0.13
CA LYS A 332 3.08 -7.13 1.11
C LYS A 332 2.50 -7.27 2.51
N THR A 333 3.19 -8.03 3.34
CA THR A 333 2.89 -8.23 4.76
C THR A 333 4.21 -8.28 5.50
N ALA A 334 4.33 -7.61 6.65
CA ALA A 334 5.60 -7.54 7.34
C ALA A 334 5.49 -7.20 8.84
N VAL A 335 6.59 -7.44 9.55
CA VAL A 335 6.87 -6.93 10.89
C VAL A 335 8.24 -6.24 10.92
N ASN A 336 8.41 -5.38 11.91
CA ASN A 336 9.68 -4.70 12.19
C ASN A 336 10.67 -5.68 12.84
N PHE A 337 11.96 -5.49 12.57
CA PHE A 337 13.03 -6.32 13.13
C PHE A 337 14.32 -5.52 13.31
N GLY A 338 14.92 -5.56 14.50
CA GLY A 338 16.19 -4.88 14.78
C GLY A 338 16.15 -3.36 14.54
N ASP A 339 15.11 -2.68 15.03
CA ASP A 339 14.82 -1.25 14.78
C ASP A 339 14.70 -0.87 13.29
N LYS A 340 14.47 -1.85 12.40
CA LYS A 340 14.21 -1.64 10.98
C LYS A 340 12.76 -1.94 10.63
N LYS A 341 12.16 -1.01 9.86
CA LYS A 341 10.78 -1.10 9.40
C LYS A 341 10.59 -2.26 8.42
N ASN A 342 9.54 -3.05 8.61
CA ASN A 342 9.04 -4.07 7.67
C ASN A 342 10.09 -5.09 7.18
N LYS A 343 11.12 -5.41 7.98
CA LYS A 343 12.26 -6.19 7.49
C LYS A 343 12.01 -7.69 7.40
N LEU A 344 11.01 -8.22 8.12
CA LEU A 344 10.58 -9.62 8.02
C LEU A 344 9.17 -9.67 7.44
N GLY A 345 8.99 -10.27 6.27
CA GLY A 345 7.70 -10.24 5.58
C GLY A 345 7.57 -11.24 4.44
N THR A 346 6.37 -11.29 3.87
CA THR A 346 6.03 -12.10 2.69
C THR A 346 5.05 -11.37 1.76
N TYR A 347 4.94 -11.88 0.54
CA TYR A 347 3.91 -11.50 -0.42
C TYR A 347 2.70 -12.44 -0.27
N CYS A 348 1.65 -11.98 0.41
CA CYS A 348 0.43 -12.73 0.70
C CYS A 348 -0.79 -12.08 0.03
N PRO A 349 -1.21 -12.54 -1.16
CA PRO A 349 -2.46 -12.09 -1.77
C PRO A 349 -3.65 -12.44 -0.87
N PRO A 350 -4.55 -11.49 -0.56
CA PRO A 350 -5.78 -11.81 0.14
C PRO A 350 -6.73 -12.58 -0.81
N LEU A 351 -7.76 -13.24 -0.27
CA LEU A 351 -8.91 -13.65 -1.09
C LEU A 351 -9.61 -12.42 -1.68
N GLY A 352 -9.78 -11.41 -0.83
CA GLY A 352 -10.30 -10.12 -1.20
C GLY A 352 -10.20 -9.12 -0.07
N VAL A 353 -10.41 -7.87 -0.45
CA VAL A 353 -10.41 -6.70 0.40
C VAL A 353 -11.81 -6.10 0.36
N LEU A 354 -12.42 -5.91 1.53
CA LEU A 354 -13.78 -5.38 1.67
C LEU A 354 -13.70 -3.98 2.26
N CYS A 355 -13.77 -2.97 1.39
CA CYS A 355 -13.63 -1.56 1.74
C CYS A 355 -14.99 -0.95 2.11
N ASP A 356 -15.26 -0.80 3.41
CA ASP A 356 -16.39 -0.01 3.91
C ASP A 356 -15.91 1.36 4.38
N VAL A 357 -16.10 2.37 3.54
CA VAL A 357 -15.65 3.74 3.85
C VAL A 357 -16.39 4.36 5.03
N SER A 358 -17.55 3.82 5.44
CA SER A 358 -18.26 4.33 6.62
C SER A 358 -17.48 4.08 7.92
N LEU A 359 -16.57 3.11 7.95
CA LEU A 359 -15.70 2.83 9.11
C LEU A 359 -14.71 3.97 9.38
N LEU A 360 -14.42 4.80 8.37
CA LEU A 360 -13.55 5.98 8.50
C LEU A 360 -14.18 7.08 9.39
N THR A 361 -15.50 7.05 9.57
CA THR A 361 -16.23 8.07 10.36
C THR A 361 -15.80 8.13 11.82
N THR A 362 -15.23 7.04 12.36
CA THR A 362 -14.73 6.97 13.74
C THR A 362 -13.28 7.39 13.92
N LEU A 363 -12.54 7.63 12.83
CA LEU A 363 -11.14 8.07 12.91
C LEU A 363 -11.04 9.52 13.36
N ASP A 364 -9.99 9.86 14.09
CA ASP A 364 -9.62 11.25 14.32
C ASP A 364 -9.04 11.89 13.04
N ALA A 365 -8.97 13.22 13.04
CA ALA A 365 -8.47 13.97 11.89
C ALA A 365 -7.01 13.65 11.55
N ARG A 366 -6.18 13.29 12.53
CA ARG A 366 -4.76 12.97 12.32
C ARG A 366 -4.62 11.68 11.51
N HIS A 367 -5.40 10.65 11.81
CA HIS A 367 -5.42 9.40 11.05
C HIS A 367 -6.04 9.54 9.65
N ILE A 368 -6.97 10.48 9.48
CA ILE A 368 -7.49 10.85 8.15
C ILE A 368 -6.38 11.49 7.31
N SER A 369 -5.70 12.51 7.85
CA SER A 369 -4.56 13.18 7.22
C SER A 369 -3.42 12.21 6.91
N ASN A 370 -3.08 11.32 7.86
CA ASN A 370 -2.08 10.27 7.69
C ASN A 370 -2.33 9.43 6.44
N GLY A 371 -3.56 8.96 6.21
CA GLY A 371 -3.85 8.20 4.99
C GLY A 371 -3.94 9.04 3.72
N ALA A 372 -4.29 10.33 3.83
CA ALA A 372 -4.27 11.24 2.69
C ALA A 372 -2.85 11.46 2.14
N ALA A 373 -1.80 11.24 2.93
CA ALA A 373 -0.42 11.27 2.46
C ALA A 373 -0.17 10.26 1.33
N GLU A 374 -0.69 9.02 1.43
CA GLU A 374 -0.54 8.03 0.36
C GLU A 374 -1.36 8.33 -0.88
N MET A 375 -2.50 9.01 -0.72
CA MET A 375 -3.25 9.52 -1.86
C MET A 375 -2.45 10.59 -2.60
N LEU A 376 -1.84 11.52 -1.85
CA LEU A 376 -0.98 12.55 -2.40
C LEU A 376 0.28 11.97 -3.06
N LYS A 377 0.87 10.90 -2.48
CA LYS A 377 1.96 10.15 -3.11
C LYS A 377 1.59 9.76 -4.54
N MET A 378 0.47 9.03 -4.70
CA MET A 378 0.02 8.59 -6.02
C MET A 378 -0.31 9.76 -6.94
N ALA A 379 -0.91 10.82 -6.40
CA ALA A 379 -1.22 12.03 -7.14
C ALA A 379 0.04 12.70 -7.71
N CYS A 380 1.09 12.83 -6.91
CA CYS A 380 2.35 13.47 -7.30
C CYS A 380 3.06 12.73 -8.43
N ILE A 381 3.06 11.39 -8.44
CA ILE A 381 3.89 10.62 -9.39
C ILE A 381 3.15 9.98 -10.56
N LYS A 382 1.82 9.95 -10.55
CA LYS A 382 1.03 9.22 -11.55
C LYS A 382 -0.28 9.89 -11.96
N ASP A 383 -0.88 10.71 -11.11
CA ASP A 383 -2.28 11.13 -11.30
C ASP A 383 -2.49 12.62 -10.99
N ALA A 384 -2.24 13.48 -11.99
CA ALA A 384 -2.51 14.92 -11.89
C ALA A 384 -3.98 15.26 -11.59
N PRO A 385 -4.99 14.61 -12.20
CA PRO A 385 -6.39 14.84 -11.79
C PRO A 385 -6.69 14.47 -10.33
N LEU A 386 -6.04 13.43 -9.76
CA LEU A 386 -6.13 13.17 -8.33
C LEU A 386 -5.47 14.29 -7.52
N PHE A 387 -4.36 14.85 -7.99
CA PHE A 387 -3.71 15.99 -7.35
C PHE A 387 -4.66 17.19 -7.29
N GLU A 388 -5.28 17.56 -8.41
CA GLU A 388 -6.25 18.66 -8.50
C GLU A 388 -7.47 18.41 -7.61
N LEU A 389 -7.96 17.17 -7.55
CA LEU A 389 -9.06 16.78 -6.67
C LEU A 389 -8.70 16.97 -5.19
N LEU A 390 -7.51 16.53 -4.78
CA LEU A 390 -7.02 16.72 -3.41
C LEU A 390 -6.81 18.20 -3.11
N GLU A 391 -6.20 18.95 -4.03
CA GLU A 391 -5.90 20.38 -3.87
C GLU A 391 -7.17 21.22 -3.70
N GLY A 392 -8.17 21.01 -4.57
CA GLY A 392 -9.42 21.75 -4.53
C GLY A 392 -10.32 21.41 -3.33
N ASN A 393 -10.07 20.30 -2.64
CA ASN A 393 -10.97 19.78 -1.59
C ASN A 393 -10.29 19.45 -0.25
N ALA A 394 -9.00 19.72 -0.07
CA ALA A 394 -8.19 19.23 1.06
C ALA A 394 -8.86 19.39 2.45
N GLN A 395 -9.33 20.59 2.77
CA GLN A 395 -9.98 20.87 4.06
C GLN A 395 -11.31 20.12 4.21
N GLN A 396 -12.10 20.07 3.13
CA GLN A 396 -13.39 19.38 3.07
C GLN A 396 -13.20 17.87 3.25
N LEU A 397 -12.22 17.27 2.56
CA LEU A 397 -11.91 15.85 2.62
C LEU A 397 -11.54 15.41 4.03
N VAL A 398 -10.68 16.18 4.70
CA VAL A 398 -10.28 15.91 6.09
C VAL A 398 -11.47 16.07 7.04
N ALA A 399 -12.23 17.16 6.92
CA ALA A 399 -13.36 17.46 7.79
C ALA A 399 -14.50 16.44 7.64
N SER A 400 -14.81 16.02 6.41
CA SER A 400 -15.84 15.03 6.12
C SER A 400 -15.33 13.59 6.22
N LYS A 401 -14.07 13.36 6.60
CA LYS A 401 -13.47 12.01 6.70
C LYS A 401 -13.68 11.18 5.43
N PHE A 402 -13.49 11.82 4.27
CA PHE A 402 -13.70 11.26 2.93
C PHE A 402 -15.13 10.75 2.62
N GLN A 403 -16.14 11.13 3.40
CA GLN A 403 -17.54 10.73 3.15
C GLN A 403 -18.25 11.53 2.04
N SER A 404 -17.58 12.47 1.38
CA SER A 404 -18.14 13.25 0.27
C SER A 404 -17.99 12.53 -1.07
N PRO A 405 -18.73 12.93 -2.12
CA PRO A 405 -18.51 12.42 -3.48
C PRO A 405 -17.07 12.62 -3.97
N ALA A 406 -16.45 13.76 -3.64
CA ALA A 406 -15.04 14.02 -3.90
C ALA A 406 -14.14 13.03 -3.15
N GLY A 407 -14.46 12.72 -1.88
CA GLY A 407 -13.71 11.74 -1.09
C GLY A 407 -13.80 10.33 -1.65
N ALA A 408 -14.99 9.89 -2.07
CA ALA A 408 -15.17 8.60 -2.74
C ALA A 408 -14.39 8.53 -4.06
N ALA A 409 -14.39 9.61 -4.85
CA ALA A 409 -13.59 9.70 -6.07
C ALA A 409 -12.08 9.61 -5.77
N ALA A 410 -11.59 10.33 -4.76
CA ALA A 410 -10.18 10.28 -4.36
C ALA A 410 -9.76 8.86 -3.95
N ILE A 411 -10.55 8.19 -3.10
CA ILE A 411 -10.29 6.81 -2.68
C ILE A 411 -10.20 5.86 -3.88
N ARG A 412 -11.17 5.91 -4.81
CA ARG A 412 -11.18 5.03 -6.00
C ARG A 412 -9.98 5.27 -6.91
N ARG A 413 -9.63 6.54 -7.17
CA ARG A 413 -8.47 6.89 -7.99
C ARG A 413 -7.17 6.39 -7.35
N SER A 414 -7.02 6.57 -6.04
CA SER A 414 -5.83 6.07 -5.33
C SER A 414 -5.72 4.54 -5.37
N ILE A 415 -6.83 3.81 -5.16
CA ILE A 415 -6.86 2.35 -5.26
C ILE A 415 -6.51 1.90 -6.68
N GLN A 416 -7.13 2.50 -7.71
CA GLN A 416 -6.88 2.17 -9.11
C GLN A 416 -5.41 2.41 -9.48
N GLY A 417 -4.88 3.59 -9.16
CA GLY A 417 -3.49 3.93 -9.44
C GLY A 417 -2.51 2.98 -8.73
N MET A 418 -2.80 2.59 -7.49
CA MET A 418 -1.98 1.62 -6.75
C MET A 418 -2.03 0.23 -7.42
N LEU A 419 -3.22 -0.25 -7.80
CA LEU A 419 -3.37 -1.55 -8.46
C LEU A 419 -2.62 -1.61 -9.80
N GLU A 420 -2.65 -0.56 -10.60
CA GLU A 420 -1.91 -0.49 -11.87
C GLU A 420 -0.39 -0.62 -11.65
N GLU A 421 0.15 -0.04 -10.58
CA GLU A 421 1.58 -0.14 -10.25
C GLU A 421 1.97 -1.50 -9.65
N LEU A 422 1.00 -2.24 -9.11
CA LEU A 422 1.22 -3.53 -8.48
C LEU A 422 0.99 -4.71 -9.44
N GLU A 423 0.05 -4.60 -10.38
CA GLU A 423 -0.37 -5.73 -11.24
C GLU A 423 0.79 -6.34 -12.03
N TYR A 424 1.60 -5.50 -12.68
CA TYR A 424 2.74 -5.98 -13.49
C TYR A 424 4.00 -6.28 -12.68
N ASN A 425 4.06 -5.89 -11.40
CA ASN A 425 5.26 -5.94 -10.57
C ASN A 425 4.97 -6.42 -9.12
N LEU A 426 4.07 -7.39 -9.00
CA LEU A 426 3.47 -7.79 -7.72
C LEU A 426 4.46 -8.37 -6.69
N TRP A 427 5.56 -8.95 -7.16
CA TRP A 427 6.67 -9.50 -6.35
C TRP A 427 7.91 -8.61 -6.35
N GLU A 428 7.82 -7.38 -6.85
CA GLU A 428 8.93 -6.43 -6.96
C GLU A 428 10.13 -6.98 -7.75
N ALA A 429 9.85 -7.68 -8.85
CA ALA A 429 10.91 -8.11 -9.78
C ALA A 429 11.66 -6.90 -10.39
N HIS A 430 10.97 -5.76 -10.51
CA HIS A 430 11.54 -4.47 -10.88
C HIS A 430 11.58 -3.55 -9.66
N LEU A 431 12.78 -3.13 -9.21
CA LEU A 431 12.91 -2.28 -8.01
C LEU A 431 12.91 -0.77 -8.29
N ALA A 432 12.72 -0.36 -9.54
CA ALA A 432 12.36 1.03 -9.88
C ALA A 432 10.84 1.15 -9.84
N ARG A 433 10.30 1.62 -8.72
CA ARG A 433 8.86 1.58 -8.41
C ARG A 433 8.35 2.97 -8.09
N LEU A 434 7.35 3.45 -8.83
CA LEU A 434 6.79 4.79 -8.61
C LEU A 434 6.20 4.93 -7.21
N VAL A 435 5.55 3.86 -6.73
CA VAL A 435 4.94 3.80 -5.38
C VAL A 435 5.94 3.87 -4.23
N ASP A 436 7.25 3.87 -4.52
CA ASP A 436 8.28 4.13 -3.52
C ASP A 436 8.57 5.64 -3.33
N TYR A 437 7.83 6.52 -4.01
CA TYR A 437 7.86 7.96 -3.74
C TYR A 437 7.45 8.25 -2.29
N GLY A 438 8.21 9.11 -1.62
CA GLY A 438 8.07 9.33 -0.17
C GLY A 438 8.51 8.14 0.71
N HIS A 439 9.20 7.13 0.16
CA HIS A 439 9.67 5.94 0.90
C HIS A 439 11.19 5.72 0.82
N THR A 440 11.96 6.75 0.47
CA THR A 440 13.43 6.66 0.45
C THR A 440 14.04 6.93 1.83
N ILE A 441 13.52 7.93 2.53
CA ILE A 441 13.95 8.39 3.85
C ILE A 441 12.95 8.03 4.93
N SER A 442 11.65 8.02 4.60
CA SER A 442 10.58 7.86 5.57
C SER A 442 10.70 6.62 6.47
N PRO A 443 11.19 5.44 6.02
CA PRO A 443 11.33 4.29 6.92
C PRO A 443 12.33 4.53 8.05
N GLU A 444 13.45 5.20 7.77
CA GLU A 444 14.46 5.52 8.78
C GLU A 444 13.98 6.67 9.70
N LEU A 445 13.29 7.66 9.13
CA LEU A 445 12.71 8.77 9.89
C LEU A 445 11.60 8.29 10.85
N GLU A 446 10.71 7.43 10.38
CA GLU A 446 9.61 6.86 11.16
C GLU A 446 10.15 6.06 12.35
N MET A 447 11.13 5.18 12.11
CA MET A 447 11.77 4.41 13.18
C MET A 447 12.52 5.29 14.19
N ALA A 448 13.16 6.37 13.73
CA ALA A 448 13.83 7.33 14.61
C ALA A 448 12.84 8.13 15.48
N ALA A 449 11.65 8.42 14.95
CA ALA A 449 10.60 9.15 15.67
C ALA A 449 9.75 8.23 16.57
N LEU A 450 9.78 6.91 16.38
CA LEU A 450 8.86 5.95 17.00
C LEU A 450 8.75 6.04 18.53
N ARG A 451 9.84 6.40 19.21
CA ARG A 451 9.88 6.53 20.69
C ARG A 451 10.00 7.99 21.16
N SER A 452 9.84 8.97 20.27
CA SER A 452 9.89 10.38 20.64
C SER A 452 8.51 10.87 21.12
N PRO A 453 8.44 11.92 21.96
CA PRO A 453 7.18 12.56 22.34
C PRO A 453 6.39 13.12 21.14
N SER A 454 7.09 13.39 20.03
CA SER A 454 6.53 13.84 18.75
C SER A 454 6.49 12.72 17.71
N MET A 455 6.20 11.48 18.15
CA MET A 455 6.10 10.30 17.29
C MET A 455 5.34 10.59 15.99
N LEU A 456 5.95 10.22 14.87
CA LEU A 456 5.35 10.30 13.54
C LEU A 456 4.50 9.07 13.25
N LEU A 457 3.32 9.28 12.70
CA LEU A 457 2.60 8.24 11.96
C LEU A 457 3.29 8.01 10.61
N HIS A 458 3.05 6.85 10.00
CA HIS A 458 3.66 6.48 8.72
C HIS A 458 3.52 7.56 7.63
N GLY A 459 2.29 8.00 7.36
CA GLY A 459 2.00 9.03 6.35
C GLY A 459 2.59 10.40 6.68
N GLU A 460 2.87 10.68 7.95
CA GLU A 460 3.58 11.90 8.36
C GLU A 460 5.08 11.82 8.02
N ALA A 461 5.69 10.65 8.19
CA ALA A 461 7.07 10.42 7.75
C ALA A 461 7.17 10.43 6.21
N VAL A 462 6.20 9.82 5.52
CA VAL A 462 6.08 9.85 4.05
C VAL A 462 5.89 11.26 3.55
N ALA A 463 5.06 12.08 4.21
CA ALA A 463 4.88 13.50 3.88
C ALA A 463 6.18 14.32 3.93
N ILE A 464 7.01 14.11 4.96
CA ILE A 464 8.31 14.79 5.09
C ILE A 464 9.26 14.35 3.98
N ASP A 465 9.27 13.07 3.63
CA ASP A 465 10.07 12.54 2.52
C ASP A 465 9.60 13.09 1.16
N MET A 466 8.28 13.14 0.93
CA MET A 466 7.71 13.81 -0.26
C MET A 466 8.11 15.28 -0.32
N ALA A 467 8.08 16.01 0.79
CA ALA A 467 8.50 17.41 0.84
C ALA A 467 10.00 17.58 0.51
N LEU A 468 10.85 16.69 1.05
CA LEU A 468 12.29 16.69 0.79
C LEU A 468 12.61 16.34 -0.66
N THR A 469 11.95 15.32 -1.22
CA THR A 469 12.12 14.92 -2.62
C THR A 469 11.52 15.92 -3.60
N THR A 470 10.51 16.69 -3.20
CA THR A 470 10.01 17.86 -3.95
C THR A 470 11.09 18.95 -4.04
N GLU A 471 11.79 19.23 -2.95
CA GLU A 471 12.91 20.18 -2.95
C GLU A 471 14.09 19.70 -3.81
N LEU A 472 14.38 18.39 -3.82
CA LEU A 472 15.37 17.80 -4.72
C LEU A 472 14.96 17.98 -6.19
N ALA A 473 13.73 17.59 -6.55
CA ALA A 473 13.21 17.71 -7.91
C ALA A 473 13.23 19.17 -8.41
N TRP A 474 12.81 20.12 -7.57
CA TRP A 474 12.89 21.55 -7.88
C TRP A 474 14.33 22.03 -8.05
N GLY A 475 15.26 21.59 -7.19
CA GLY A 475 16.68 21.91 -7.31
C GLY A 475 17.33 21.39 -8.59
N ARG A 476 16.76 20.34 -9.20
CA ARG A 476 17.16 19.80 -10.51
C ARG A 476 16.43 20.44 -11.70
N GLY A 477 15.52 21.37 -11.47
CA GLY A 477 14.69 21.98 -12.52
C GLY A 477 13.59 21.05 -13.07
N LEU A 478 13.27 19.96 -12.37
CA LEU A 478 12.17 19.03 -12.73
C LEU A 478 10.79 19.56 -12.32
N LEU A 479 10.75 20.61 -11.50
CA LEU A 479 9.54 21.29 -11.07
C LEU A 479 9.70 22.80 -11.22
N SER A 480 8.63 23.48 -11.62
CA SER A 480 8.54 24.94 -11.54
C SER A 480 8.34 25.41 -10.09
N ASP A 481 8.58 26.71 -9.84
CA ASP A 481 8.26 27.34 -8.54
C ASP A 481 6.81 27.15 -8.14
N GLU A 482 5.89 27.25 -9.10
CA GLU A 482 4.46 27.04 -8.90
C GLU A 482 4.17 25.61 -8.47
N GLN A 483 4.71 24.62 -9.18
CA GLN A 483 4.49 23.21 -8.86
C GLN A 483 5.06 22.85 -7.48
N ARG A 484 6.26 23.32 -7.15
CA ARG A 484 6.84 23.19 -5.80
C ARG A 484 5.91 23.78 -4.74
N GLY A 485 5.43 25.01 -4.95
CA GLY A 485 4.52 25.70 -4.03
C GLY A 485 3.21 24.95 -3.81
N ARG A 486 2.62 24.42 -4.89
CA ARG A 486 1.39 23.62 -4.84
C ARG A 486 1.55 22.35 -4.00
N VAL A 487 2.62 21.57 -4.22
CA VAL A 487 2.87 20.33 -3.46
C VAL A 487 3.07 20.63 -1.97
N LEU A 488 3.95 21.56 -1.62
CA LEU A 488 4.23 21.91 -0.22
C LEU A 488 3.02 22.57 0.46
N GLY A 489 2.23 23.36 -0.28
CA GLY A 489 0.97 23.92 0.17
C GLY A 489 -0.08 22.85 0.44
N LEU A 490 -0.22 21.87 -0.44
CA LEU A 490 -1.18 20.78 -0.30
C LEU A 490 -0.89 19.88 0.90
N LEU A 491 0.38 19.54 1.15
CA LEU A 491 0.78 18.83 2.37
C LEU A 491 0.27 19.55 3.63
N ARG A 492 0.43 20.86 3.69
CA ARG A 492 -0.06 21.68 4.82
C ARG A 492 -1.59 21.74 4.88
N CYS A 493 -2.27 21.88 3.75
CA CYS A 493 -3.73 21.89 3.67
C CYS A 493 -4.34 20.55 4.11
N LEU A 494 -3.64 19.44 3.87
CA LEU A 494 -3.97 18.11 4.39
C LEU A 494 -3.54 17.91 5.84
N ARG A 495 -2.97 18.92 6.51
CA ARG A 495 -2.48 18.90 7.90
C ARG A 495 -1.32 17.91 8.13
N LEU A 496 -0.47 17.73 7.13
CA LEU A 496 0.73 16.90 7.21
C LEU A 496 1.97 17.75 7.58
N PRO A 497 2.92 17.20 8.34
CA PRO A 497 4.15 17.91 8.68
C PRO A 497 5.10 17.98 7.49
N LEU A 498 5.89 19.05 7.46
CA LEU A 498 6.97 19.24 6.48
C LEU A 498 8.36 18.98 7.09
N TRP A 499 8.45 18.92 8.41
CA TRP A 499 9.71 18.74 9.13
C TRP A 499 9.47 18.12 10.51
N HIS A 500 10.47 17.41 11.03
CA HIS A 500 10.48 16.80 12.35
C HIS A 500 11.83 17.04 13.05
N GLU A 501 11.88 16.98 14.37
CA GLU A 501 13.12 17.22 15.14
C GLU A 501 14.25 16.22 14.83
N ALA A 502 13.89 15.01 14.40
CA ALA A 502 14.86 13.99 13.97
C ALA A 502 15.47 14.28 12.58
N CYS A 503 14.87 15.18 11.79
CA CYS A 503 15.35 15.51 10.46
C CYS A 503 16.76 16.11 10.52
N SER A 504 17.69 15.47 9.82
CA SER A 504 19.06 15.92 9.65
C SER A 504 19.61 15.32 8.36
N VAL A 505 20.59 15.99 7.75
CA VAL A 505 21.28 15.45 6.56
C VAL A 505 21.84 14.06 6.83
N LYS A 506 22.39 13.82 8.04
CA LYS A 506 22.88 12.51 8.46
C LYS A 506 21.78 11.43 8.46
N LEU A 507 20.60 11.74 8.99
CA LEU A 507 19.47 10.79 8.97
C LEU A 507 18.99 10.54 7.53
N PHE A 508 18.94 11.59 6.70
CA PHE A 508 18.54 11.48 5.30
C PHE A 508 19.53 10.63 4.50
N MET A 509 20.83 10.85 4.63
CA MET A 509 21.83 10.01 3.98
C MET A 509 21.76 8.55 4.45
N LYS A 510 21.55 8.32 5.76
CA LYS A 510 21.34 6.97 6.30
C LYS A 510 20.12 6.28 5.68
N GLY A 511 19.01 7.00 5.52
CA GLY A 511 17.80 6.49 4.86
C GLY A 511 18.07 6.13 3.40
N LEU A 512 18.71 7.04 2.65
CA LEU A 512 19.08 6.82 1.25
C LEU A 512 20.01 5.61 1.07
N GLU A 513 21.00 5.44 1.94
CA GLU A 513 21.91 4.29 1.93
C GLU A 513 21.17 2.96 2.22
N ASP A 514 20.26 2.94 3.19
CA ASP A 514 19.49 1.74 3.51
C ASP A 514 18.50 1.37 2.41
N MET A 515 17.92 2.39 1.76
CA MET A 515 17.03 2.18 0.63
C MET A 515 17.79 1.71 -0.60
N THR A 516 18.97 2.27 -0.87
CA THR A 516 19.88 1.79 -1.93
C THR A 516 20.21 0.31 -1.77
N ARG A 517 20.49 -0.16 -0.54
CA ARG A 517 20.68 -1.60 -0.26
C ARG A 517 19.41 -2.41 -0.51
N THR A 518 18.25 -1.87 -0.13
CA THR A 518 16.95 -2.53 -0.33
C THR A 518 16.58 -2.63 -1.81
N ARG A 519 17.03 -1.67 -2.63
CA ARG A 519 16.82 -1.58 -4.08
C ARG A 519 17.99 -2.17 -4.90
N ASP A 520 18.75 -3.08 -4.28
CA ASP A 520 19.82 -3.87 -4.90
C ASP A 520 20.98 -3.03 -5.45
N GLY A 521 21.49 -2.11 -4.62
CA GLY A 521 22.74 -1.36 -4.86
C GLY A 521 22.57 -0.06 -5.65
N LEU A 522 21.37 0.24 -6.14
CA LEU A 522 21.04 1.48 -6.84
C LEU A 522 20.02 2.29 -6.03
N GLN A 523 20.06 3.62 -6.10
CA GLN A 523 19.14 4.44 -5.33
C GLN A 523 17.71 4.28 -5.84
N ARG A 524 17.52 4.28 -7.17
CA ARG A 524 16.25 4.21 -7.89
C ARG A 524 15.18 5.08 -7.22
N THR A 525 15.57 6.30 -6.83
CA THR A 525 14.68 7.21 -6.09
C THR A 525 13.74 7.88 -7.08
N PRO A 526 12.41 7.70 -6.96
CA PRO A 526 11.48 8.45 -7.79
C PRO A 526 11.47 9.93 -7.36
N LEU A 527 11.72 10.82 -8.31
CA LEU A 527 11.55 12.27 -8.17
C LEU A 527 10.46 12.73 -9.14
N MET A 528 9.63 13.68 -8.70
CA MET A 528 8.61 14.26 -9.57
C MET A 528 9.25 14.95 -10.79
N ASN A 529 8.60 14.84 -11.94
CA ASN A 529 8.94 15.54 -13.17
C ASN A 529 7.66 16.20 -13.71
N GLY A 530 7.34 17.36 -13.14
CA GLY A 530 5.97 17.86 -13.11
C GLY A 530 5.06 17.11 -12.12
N ILE A 531 3.83 17.60 -11.95
CA ILE A 531 2.80 16.94 -11.13
C ILE A 531 2.14 15.82 -11.94
N GLY A 532 2.05 14.62 -11.36
CA GLY A 532 1.44 13.44 -11.99
C GLY A 532 2.42 12.59 -12.81
N ALA A 533 3.72 12.88 -12.74
CA ALA A 533 4.76 12.12 -13.41
C ALA A 533 6.06 12.13 -12.60
N ALA A 534 6.92 11.13 -12.83
CA ALA A 534 8.19 11.01 -12.14
C ALA A 534 9.29 10.38 -13.00
N VAL A 535 10.53 10.59 -12.58
CA VAL A 535 11.74 9.96 -13.10
C VAL A 535 12.49 9.26 -11.97
N PHE A 536 13.27 8.24 -12.27
CA PHE A 536 14.14 7.59 -11.28
C PHE A 536 15.55 8.14 -11.37
N VAL A 537 16.17 8.37 -10.22
CA VAL A 537 17.54 8.88 -10.12
C VAL A 537 18.41 8.00 -9.22
N ASP A 538 19.70 7.95 -9.52
CA ASP A 538 20.70 7.11 -8.86
C ASP A 538 21.90 7.88 -8.29
N ASP A 539 21.85 9.21 -8.37
CA ASP A 539 23.00 10.11 -8.18
C ASP A 539 22.74 11.22 -7.14
N ILE A 540 21.77 11.04 -6.23
CA ILE A 540 21.55 12.01 -5.15
C ILE A 540 22.78 12.04 -4.26
N SER A 541 23.42 13.20 -4.18
CA SER A 541 24.62 13.44 -3.38
C SER A 541 24.29 14.03 -2.00
N GLU A 542 25.23 13.92 -1.05
CA GLU A 542 25.09 14.57 0.27
C GLU A 542 24.94 16.10 0.14
N GLN A 543 25.66 16.71 -0.81
CA GLN A 543 25.56 18.15 -1.07
C GLN A 543 24.17 18.54 -1.55
N GLU A 544 23.60 17.76 -2.48
CA GLU A 544 22.25 17.99 -2.98
C GLU A 544 21.20 17.80 -1.88
N MET A 545 21.34 16.72 -1.09
CA MET A 545 20.50 16.44 0.06
C MET A 545 20.55 17.56 1.10
N ALA A 546 21.74 18.09 1.40
CA ALA A 546 21.91 19.21 2.33
C ALA A 546 21.26 20.50 1.83
N ALA A 547 21.36 20.78 0.52
CA ALA A 547 20.71 21.94 -0.08
C ALA A 547 19.18 21.83 -0.01
N ALA A 548 18.61 20.67 -0.36
CA ALA A 548 17.19 20.40 -0.26
C ALA A 548 16.68 20.48 1.18
N ALA A 549 17.40 19.89 2.14
CA ALA A 549 17.09 19.96 3.56
C ALA A 549 17.07 21.41 4.09
N THR A 550 18.02 22.24 3.64
CA THR A 550 18.08 23.66 4.05
C THR A 550 16.88 24.45 3.52
N ARG A 551 16.51 24.26 2.25
CA ARG A 551 15.34 24.91 1.65
C ARG A 551 14.04 24.46 2.33
N LEU A 552 13.88 23.16 2.57
CA LEU A 552 12.71 22.62 3.25
C LEU A 552 12.58 23.16 4.67
N ALA A 553 13.68 23.17 5.44
CA ALA A 553 13.68 23.70 6.80
C ALA A 553 13.34 25.21 6.81
N GLY A 554 13.86 25.98 5.86
CA GLY A 554 13.51 27.40 5.68
C GLY A 554 12.01 27.59 5.42
N TYR A 555 11.48 26.87 4.43
CA TYR A 555 10.05 26.93 4.09
C TYR A 555 9.16 26.48 5.25
N ALA A 556 9.52 25.40 5.94
CA ALA A 556 8.77 24.91 7.09
C ALA A 556 8.80 25.92 8.27
N ALA A 557 9.94 26.58 8.51
CA ALA A 557 10.07 27.60 9.55
C ALA A 557 9.22 28.84 9.27
N GLU A 558 9.22 29.33 8.02
CA GLU A 558 8.37 30.45 7.57
C GLU A 558 6.87 30.15 7.75
N HIS A 559 6.52 28.87 7.75
CA HIS A 559 5.15 28.39 7.94
C HIS A 559 4.86 27.84 9.35
N GLY A 560 5.66 28.26 10.34
CA GLY A 560 5.37 28.06 11.76
C GLY A 560 5.88 26.75 12.37
N CYS A 561 6.74 25.98 11.68
CA CYS A 561 7.35 24.79 12.25
C CYS A 561 8.52 25.18 13.18
N VAL A 562 8.34 25.02 14.49
CA VAL A 562 9.35 25.34 15.52
C VAL A 562 10.63 24.52 15.35
N ALA A 563 10.51 23.19 15.17
CA ALA A 563 11.67 22.32 14.97
C ALA A 563 12.49 22.69 13.73
N ALA A 564 11.82 23.17 12.67
CA ALA A 564 12.51 23.67 11.47
C ALA A 564 13.22 25.00 11.74
N ALA A 565 12.60 25.93 12.46
CA ALA A 565 13.23 27.20 12.84
C ALA A 565 14.51 26.98 13.67
N GLU A 566 14.49 26.03 14.61
CA GLU A 566 15.67 25.62 15.37
C GLU A 566 16.75 25.00 14.48
N ALA A 567 16.35 24.15 13.52
CA ALA A 567 17.28 23.55 12.55
C ALA A 567 17.97 24.62 11.70
N VAL A 568 17.20 25.60 11.19
CA VAL A 568 17.73 26.74 10.42
C VAL A 568 18.72 27.56 11.25
N ALA A 569 18.42 27.82 12.53
CA ALA A 569 19.32 28.52 13.43
C ALA A 569 20.66 27.77 13.61
N LYS A 570 20.61 26.45 13.83
CA LYS A 570 21.80 25.58 13.96
C LYS A 570 22.65 25.55 12.69
N MET A 571 22.01 25.51 11.52
CA MET A 571 22.70 25.53 10.22
C MET A 571 23.45 26.87 10.02
N LYS A 572 22.78 28.00 10.30
CA LYS A 572 23.40 29.34 10.22
C LYS A 572 24.59 29.49 11.17
N SER A 573 24.50 28.97 12.40
CA SER A 573 25.63 29.01 13.33
C SER A 573 26.82 28.15 12.88
N SER A 574 26.57 26.99 12.28
CA SER A 574 27.64 26.12 11.76
C SER A 574 28.37 26.75 10.57
N LEU A 575 27.64 27.40 9.66
CA LEU A 575 28.21 28.15 8.53
C LEU A 575 29.06 29.34 9.01
N ALA A 576 28.59 30.09 10.01
CA ALA A 576 29.35 31.19 10.60
C ALA A 576 30.67 30.72 11.24
N VAL A 577 30.65 29.57 11.95
CA VAL A 577 31.86 28.97 12.53
C VAL A 577 32.82 28.49 11.45
N LYS A 578 32.34 27.80 10.41
CA LYS A 578 33.20 27.36 9.29
C LYS A 578 33.79 28.53 8.52
N GLY A 579 33.03 29.61 8.30
CA GLY A 579 33.53 30.83 7.68
C GLY A 579 34.61 31.53 8.53
N ALA A 580 34.45 31.56 9.86
CA ALA A 580 35.46 32.10 10.77
C ALA A 580 36.72 31.23 10.87
N VAL A 581 36.61 29.91 10.67
CA VAL A 581 37.76 28.99 10.62
C VAL A 581 38.48 29.06 9.28
N ALA A 582 37.76 29.24 8.16
CA ALA A 582 38.37 29.41 6.83
C ALA A 582 39.01 30.80 6.63
N ALA A 583 38.57 31.81 7.37
CA ALA A 583 39.16 33.14 7.39
C ALA A 583 40.39 33.27 8.32
N ARG A 584 40.69 32.23 9.10
CA ARG A 584 41.90 32.10 9.93
C ARG A 584 42.86 31.15 9.27
#